data_AF-F7DPL3-F1
#
_entry.id   AF-F7DPL3-F1
#
_cell.length_a   1.000
_cell.length_b   1.000
_cell.length_c   1.000
_cell.angle_alpha   90.00
_cell.angle_beta   90.00
_cell.angle_gamma   90.00
#
_symmetry.space_group_name_H-M   'P 1'
#
loop_
_entity.id
_entity.type
_entity.pdbx_description
1 polymer ?
#
loop_
_entity_poly.entity_id
_entity_poly.type
_entity_poly.pdbx_seq_one_letter_code
_entity_poly.pdbx_strand_id
1 'polypeptide(L)'
;MSHLHNLLLDTLLGTKHVDSAALIKIQERSLTVASPGFSVMPCDVRTLVNGFAKNPLQARREGLYFREKDYKCVRADDHSLYAKNENTGVVVVKTHVYLLVATYIEGMYPSVCVEATEKLAKMLAVHFDKPGGPENLYIEEVDKSSPGEGKGLLKVVASALNQADLLQVWVSM
;
A
#
# COMPACT_ATOMS: atom_id res chain seq x y z
N MET A 1 -8.31 9.95 -16.56
CA MET A 1 -7.33 9.12 -15.85
C MET A 1 -7.47 9.39 -14.37
N SER A 2 -7.63 8.37 -13.53
CA SER A 2 -7.84 8.56 -12.09
C SER A 2 -6.51 8.90 -11.40
N HIS A 3 -6.54 9.75 -10.36
CA HIS A 3 -5.34 10.10 -9.58
C HIS A 3 -4.60 8.87 -9.04
N LEU A 4 -5.35 7.84 -8.62
CA LEU A 4 -4.81 6.55 -8.17
C LEU A 4 -4.04 5.80 -9.27
N HIS A 5 -4.48 5.90 -10.53
CA HIS A 5 -3.78 5.27 -11.64
C HIS A 5 -2.40 5.91 -11.84
N ASN A 6 -2.34 7.25 -11.90
CA ASN A 6 -1.06 7.95 -12.05
C ASN A 6 -0.13 7.68 -10.86
N LEU A 7 -0.66 7.74 -9.63
CA LEU A 7 0.12 7.47 -8.42
C LEU A 7 0.76 6.07 -8.44
N LEU A 8 0.01 5.05 -8.87
CA LEU A 8 0.51 3.68 -8.98
C LEU A 8 1.60 3.56 -10.06
N LEU A 9 1.38 4.10 -11.25
CA LEU A 9 2.34 4.04 -12.35
C LEU A 9 3.64 4.79 -12.02
N ASP A 10 3.52 6.06 -11.59
CA ASP A 10 4.66 6.94 -11.35
C ASP A 10 5.51 6.43 -10.17
N THR A 11 4.87 5.92 -9.11
CA THR A 11 5.59 5.47 -7.92
C THR A 11 6.21 4.10 -8.09
N LEU A 12 5.47 3.12 -8.64
CA LEU A 12 5.95 1.74 -8.71
C LEU A 12 6.72 1.45 -10.00
N LEU A 13 6.11 1.67 -11.17
CA LEU A 13 6.77 1.39 -12.44
C LEU A 13 7.94 2.36 -12.70
N GLY A 14 7.86 3.58 -12.16
CA GLY A 14 8.96 4.55 -12.18
C GLY A 14 10.26 4.03 -11.55
N THR A 15 10.20 3.05 -10.65
CA THR A 15 11.39 2.43 -10.05
C THR A 15 12.18 1.55 -11.02
N LYS A 16 11.57 1.11 -12.13
CA LYS A 16 12.10 0.10 -13.06
C LYS A 16 12.41 -1.26 -12.43
N HIS A 17 11.97 -1.48 -11.19
CA HIS A 17 12.11 -2.73 -10.44
C HIS A 17 10.76 -3.33 -10.04
N VAL A 18 9.68 -2.80 -10.61
CA VAL A 18 8.34 -3.37 -10.59
C VAL A 18 7.94 -3.60 -12.05
N ASP A 19 7.55 -4.83 -12.36
CA ASP A 19 7.10 -5.23 -13.70
C ASP A 19 5.64 -4.82 -13.91
N SER A 20 4.78 -5.19 -12.97
CA SER A 20 3.35 -4.91 -13.03
C SER A 20 2.81 -4.60 -11.64
N ALA A 21 1.75 -3.79 -11.58
CA ALA A 21 1.11 -3.46 -10.31
C ALA A 21 -0.39 -3.26 -10.44
N ALA A 22 -1.13 -3.53 -9.36
CA ALA A 22 -2.57 -3.35 -9.28
C ALA A 22 -3.02 -2.90 -7.89
N LEU A 23 -4.17 -2.22 -7.85
CA LEU A 23 -4.95 -1.95 -6.64
C LEU A 23 -6.25 -2.73 -6.70
N ILE A 24 -6.51 -3.50 -5.66
CA ILE A 24 -7.75 -4.23 -5.43
C ILE A 24 -8.46 -3.60 -4.24
N LYS A 25 -9.73 -3.27 -4.37
CA LYS A 25 -10.53 -2.74 -3.27
C LYS A 25 -11.07 -3.90 -2.41
N ILE A 26 -10.74 -3.89 -1.12
CA ILE A 26 -10.97 -5.03 -0.22
C ILE A 26 -12.47 -5.31 -0.03
N GLN A 27 -13.26 -4.26 0.24
CA GLN A 27 -14.70 -4.40 0.51
C GLN A 27 -15.46 -4.94 -0.70
N GLU A 28 -15.14 -4.46 -1.90
CA GLU A 28 -15.80 -4.85 -3.15
C GLU A 28 -15.22 -6.13 -3.76
N ARG A 29 -14.03 -6.55 -3.31
CA ARG A 29 -13.26 -7.66 -3.89
C ARG A 29 -13.10 -7.51 -5.40
N SER A 30 -12.83 -6.27 -5.83
CA SER A 30 -12.79 -5.86 -7.23
C SER A 30 -11.44 -5.21 -7.55
N LEU A 31 -10.98 -5.39 -8.79
CA LEU A 31 -9.82 -4.69 -9.32
C LEU A 31 -10.20 -3.24 -9.63
N THR A 32 -9.48 -2.27 -9.07
CA THR A 32 -9.75 -0.83 -9.27
C THR A 32 -8.77 -0.20 -10.27
N VAL A 33 -7.50 -0.58 -10.18
CA VAL A 33 -6.42 -0.06 -11.02
C VAL A 33 -5.48 -1.20 -11.36
N ALA A 34 -4.99 -1.24 -12.59
CA ALA A 34 -3.88 -2.09 -12.99
C ALA A 34 -2.95 -1.32 -13.93
N SER A 35 -1.67 -1.69 -13.92
CA SER A 35 -0.69 -1.22 -14.91
C SER A 35 -1.05 -1.72 -16.32
N PRO A 36 -0.63 -1.02 -17.39
CA PRO A 36 -0.84 -1.47 -18.76
C PRO A 36 -0.37 -2.91 -18.97
N GLY A 37 -1.20 -3.74 -19.61
CA GLY A 37 -0.90 -5.15 -19.87
C GLY A 37 -1.03 -6.07 -18.66
N PHE A 38 -1.30 -5.54 -17.46
CA PHE A 38 -1.52 -6.35 -16.27
C PHE A 38 -3.00 -6.65 -16.06
N SER A 39 -3.40 -7.89 -16.35
CA SER A 39 -4.75 -8.38 -16.09
C SER A 39 -4.74 -9.30 -14.86
N VAL A 40 -5.55 -8.96 -13.86
CA VAL A 40 -5.75 -9.78 -12.66
C VAL A 40 -7.16 -10.35 -12.73
N MET A 41 -7.26 -11.68 -12.84
CA MET A 41 -8.55 -12.33 -13.01
C MET A 41 -9.35 -12.31 -11.70
N PRO A 42 -10.70 -12.35 -11.76
CA PRO A 42 -11.51 -12.37 -10.54
C PRO A 42 -11.20 -13.54 -9.59
N CYS A 43 -10.74 -14.68 -10.10
CA CYS A 43 -10.24 -15.79 -9.27
C CYS A 43 -8.97 -15.41 -8.50
N ASP A 44 -8.00 -14.78 -9.16
CA ASP A 44 -6.77 -14.28 -8.54
C ASP A 44 -7.07 -13.21 -7.49
N VAL A 45 -8.00 -12.29 -7.77
CA VAL A 45 -8.46 -11.28 -6.80
C VAL A 45 -8.97 -11.95 -5.52
N ARG A 46 -9.81 -12.99 -5.65
CA ARG A 46 -10.30 -13.76 -4.50
C ARG A 46 -9.16 -14.46 -3.76
N THR A 47 -8.22 -15.05 -4.48
CA THR A 47 -7.06 -15.72 -3.86
C THR A 47 -6.22 -14.73 -3.04
N LEU A 48 -5.95 -13.54 -3.58
CA LEU A 48 -5.20 -12.49 -2.90
C LEU A 48 -5.93 -11.97 -1.65
N VAL A 49 -7.24 -11.71 -1.75
CA VAL A 49 -8.06 -11.29 -0.60
C VAL A 49 -8.11 -12.37 0.48
N ASN A 50 -8.32 -13.62 0.09
CA ASN A 50 -8.38 -14.75 1.03
C ASN A 50 -7.01 -15.05 1.66
N GLY A 51 -5.90 -14.71 1.01
CA GLY A 51 -4.55 -14.83 1.56
C GLY A 51 -4.39 -14.14 2.92
N PHE A 52 -5.07 -13.01 3.13
CA PHE A 52 -5.08 -12.27 4.39
C PHE A 52 -6.23 -12.65 5.35
N ALA A 53 -7.14 -13.52 4.93
CA ALA A 53 -8.16 -14.11 5.79
C ALA A 53 -7.70 -15.44 6.40
N LYS A 54 -6.73 -16.11 5.76
CA LYS A 54 -6.09 -17.33 6.29
C LYS A 54 -5.15 -16.99 7.44
N ASN A 55 -4.92 -17.97 8.31
CA ASN A 55 -3.85 -17.89 9.30
C ASN A 55 -2.50 -17.71 8.57
N PRO A 56 -1.64 -16.75 8.95
CA PRO A 56 -0.33 -16.54 8.33
C PRO A 56 0.53 -17.82 8.26
N LEU A 57 0.40 -18.72 9.24
CA LEU A 57 1.10 -20.02 9.24
C LEU A 57 0.66 -20.92 8.09
N GLN A 58 -0.62 -20.88 7.71
CA GLN A 58 -1.17 -21.64 6.60
C GLN A 58 -0.69 -21.08 5.26
N ALA A 59 -0.73 -19.75 5.09
CA ALA A 59 -0.21 -19.10 3.89
C ALA A 59 1.28 -19.40 3.67
N ARG A 60 2.07 -19.48 4.74
CA ARG A 60 3.49 -19.88 4.68
C ARG A 60 3.69 -21.33 4.19
N ARG A 61 2.80 -22.26 4.53
CA ARG A 61 2.89 -23.67 4.10
C ARG A 61 2.39 -23.88 2.68
N GLU A 62 1.25 -23.28 2.35
CA GLU A 62 0.58 -23.48 1.06
C GLU A 62 1.19 -22.66 -0.08
N GLY A 63 1.82 -21.52 0.23
CA GLY A 63 2.28 -20.58 -0.78
C GLY A 63 1.13 -19.74 -1.35
N LEU A 64 1.34 -19.21 -2.55
CA LEU A 64 0.37 -18.37 -3.26
C LEU A 64 0.25 -18.85 -4.71
N TYR A 65 -0.94 -19.29 -5.11
CA TYR A 65 -1.26 -19.52 -6.51
C TYR A 65 -1.82 -18.24 -7.13
N PHE A 66 -1.11 -17.67 -8.10
CA PHE A 66 -1.47 -16.39 -8.71
C PHE A 66 -1.09 -16.39 -10.19
N ARG A 67 -2.00 -15.97 -11.07
CA ARG A 67 -1.80 -15.91 -12.53
C ARG A 67 -1.21 -17.21 -13.08
N GLU A 68 -1.87 -18.31 -12.73
CA GLU A 68 -1.53 -19.67 -13.19
C GLU A 68 -0.14 -20.17 -12.78
N LYS A 69 0.45 -19.58 -11.74
CA LYS A 69 1.77 -19.96 -11.21
C LYS A 69 1.74 -20.13 -9.71
N ASP A 70 2.45 -21.15 -9.23
CA ASP A 70 2.70 -21.35 -7.81
C ASP A 70 3.89 -20.51 -7.34
N TYR A 71 3.69 -19.74 -6.27
CA TYR A 71 4.73 -18.97 -5.63
C TYR A 71 4.96 -19.50 -4.22
N LYS A 72 6.23 -19.74 -3.88
CA LYS A 72 6.63 -20.08 -2.52
C LYS A 72 6.54 -18.84 -1.64
N CYS A 73 5.82 -18.94 -0.53
CA CYS A 73 5.73 -17.86 0.45
C CYS A 73 7.13 -17.55 1.04
N VAL A 74 7.49 -16.27 1.04
CA VAL A 74 8.68 -15.71 1.69
C VAL A 74 8.30 -15.03 3.00
N ARG A 75 7.17 -14.31 3.00
CA ARG A 75 6.63 -13.62 4.16
C ARG A 75 5.11 -13.67 4.12
N ALA A 76 4.49 -13.92 5.25
CA ALA A 76 3.06 -13.70 5.44
C ALA A 76 2.85 -13.22 6.88
N ASP A 77 2.18 -12.09 7.01
CA ASP A 77 1.65 -11.52 8.24
C ASP A 77 0.34 -10.78 7.93
N ASP A 78 -0.19 -10.04 8.91
CA ASP A 78 -1.51 -9.40 8.81
C ASP A 78 -1.59 -8.30 7.74
N HIS A 79 -0.44 -7.76 7.32
CA HIS A 79 -0.34 -6.62 6.41
C HIS A 79 0.46 -6.92 5.13
N SER A 80 1.37 -7.89 5.15
CA SER A 80 2.30 -8.14 4.06
C SER A 80 2.34 -9.62 3.70
N LEU A 81 2.15 -9.92 2.41
CA LEU A 81 2.29 -11.24 1.82
C LEU A 81 3.26 -11.17 0.64
N TYR A 82 4.42 -11.80 0.79
CA TYR A 82 5.45 -11.88 -0.24
C TYR A 82 5.63 -13.32 -0.67
N ALA A 83 5.63 -13.57 -1.96
CA ALA A 83 5.83 -14.90 -2.51
C ALA A 83 6.74 -14.83 -3.75
N LYS A 84 7.55 -15.86 -3.96
CA LYS A 84 8.52 -15.93 -5.06
C LYS A 84 8.43 -17.24 -5.82
N ASN A 85 8.67 -17.19 -7.12
CA ASN A 85 8.85 -18.34 -7.99
C ASN A 85 10.13 -18.08 -8.79
N GLU A 86 11.19 -18.83 -8.48
CA GLU A 86 12.53 -18.65 -9.04
C GLU A 86 13.00 -17.18 -8.96
N ASN A 87 13.23 -16.54 -10.11
CA ASN A 87 13.69 -15.16 -10.26
C ASN A 87 12.53 -14.15 -10.38
N THR A 88 11.29 -14.59 -10.18
CA THR A 88 10.09 -13.75 -10.20
C THR A 88 9.41 -13.73 -8.84
N GLY A 89 8.55 -12.74 -8.60
CA GLY A 89 7.78 -12.71 -7.36
C GLY A 89 6.64 -11.72 -7.35
N VAL A 90 5.84 -11.84 -6.29
CA VAL A 90 4.65 -11.07 -6.01
C VAL A 90 4.77 -10.51 -4.59
N VAL A 91 4.58 -9.21 -4.46
CA VAL A 91 4.51 -8.47 -3.22
C VAL A 91 3.09 -7.94 -3.08
N VAL A 92 2.41 -8.32 -2.01
CA VAL A 92 1.06 -7.86 -1.72
C VAL A 92 1.06 -7.18 -0.36
N VAL A 93 0.65 -5.92 -0.32
CA VAL A 93 0.56 -5.14 0.91
C VAL A 93 -0.89 -4.70 1.12
N LYS A 94 -1.43 -5.02 2.29
CA LYS A 94 -2.80 -4.75 2.71
C LYS A 94 -2.86 -3.45 3.49
N THR A 95 -3.68 -2.53 3.00
CA THR A 95 -4.13 -1.34 3.73
C THR A 95 -5.54 -1.58 4.29
N HIS A 96 -6.15 -0.55 4.90
CA HIS A 96 -7.54 -0.63 5.34
C HIS A 96 -8.54 -0.75 4.18
N VAL A 97 -8.22 -0.16 3.03
CA VAL A 97 -9.16 -0.04 1.90
C VAL A 97 -8.73 -0.90 0.71
N TYR A 98 -7.43 -1.06 0.50
CA TYR A 98 -6.86 -1.66 -0.71
C TYR A 98 -5.87 -2.78 -0.40
N LEU A 99 -5.78 -3.75 -1.32
CA LEU A 99 -4.58 -4.55 -1.51
C LEU A 99 -3.78 -3.94 -2.66
N LEU A 100 -2.54 -3.57 -2.37
CA LEU A 100 -1.57 -3.17 -3.38
C LEU A 100 -0.77 -4.41 -3.78
N VAL A 101 -0.86 -4.77 -5.06
CA VAL A 101 -0.16 -5.92 -5.65
C VAL A 101 0.93 -5.38 -6.55
N ALA A 102 2.16 -5.86 -6.40
CA ALA A 102 3.28 -5.57 -7.26
C ALA A 102 4.01 -6.86 -7.63
N THR A 103 4.45 -6.98 -8.88
CA THR A 103 5.26 -8.10 -9.35
C THR A 103 6.64 -7.63 -9.77
N TYR A 104 7.61 -8.52 -9.70
CA TYR A 104 8.93 -8.33 -10.29
C TYR A 104 9.32 -9.58 -11.08
N ILE A 105 10.16 -9.38 -12.09
CA ILE A 105 10.69 -10.45 -12.95
C ILE A 105 12.21 -10.53 -12.84
N GLU A 106 12.80 -11.47 -13.58
CA GLU A 106 14.25 -11.64 -13.66
C GLU A 106 14.95 -10.34 -14.08
N GLY A 107 16.09 -10.04 -13.45
CA GLY A 107 16.84 -8.80 -13.65
C GLY A 107 16.38 -7.60 -12.82
N MET A 108 15.24 -7.70 -12.12
CA MET A 108 14.82 -6.68 -11.15
C MET A 108 15.30 -7.00 -9.73
N TYR A 109 15.42 -5.98 -8.88
CA TYR A 109 15.80 -6.16 -7.47
C TYR A 109 14.54 -6.36 -6.59
N PRO A 110 14.33 -7.55 -6.00
CA PRO A 110 13.15 -7.81 -5.16
C PRO A 110 13.05 -6.86 -3.96
N SER A 111 14.18 -6.44 -3.39
CA SER A 111 14.24 -5.50 -2.28
C SER A 111 13.63 -4.14 -2.63
N VAL A 112 13.91 -3.63 -3.84
CA VAL A 112 13.37 -2.35 -4.32
C VAL A 112 11.86 -2.46 -4.57
N CYS A 113 11.40 -3.57 -5.15
CA CYS A 113 9.98 -3.85 -5.34
C CYS A 113 9.24 -3.85 -3.98
N VAL A 114 9.77 -4.56 -2.99
CA VAL A 114 9.21 -4.60 -1.63
C VAL A 114 9.17 -3.20 -1.01
N GLU A 115 10.28 -2.47 -1.03
CA GLU A 115 10.38 -1.14 -0.43
C GLU A 115 9.40 -0.14 -1.06
N ALA A 116 9.32 -0.10 -2.39
CA ALA A 116 8.44 0.80 -3.12
C ALA A 116 6.96 0.48 -2.84
N THR A 117 6.61 -0.81 -2.82
CA THR A 117 5.23 -1.27 -2.55
C THR A 117 4.81 -0.92 -1.12
N GLU A 118 5.66 -1.20 -0.13
CA GLU A 118 5.41 -0.87 1.28
C GLU A 118 5.28 0.65 1.50
N LYS A 119 6.13 1.47 0.87
CA LYS A 119 6.06 2.93 0.96
C LYS A 119 4.76 3.47 0.35
N LEU A 120 4.39 2.99 -0.84
CA LEU A 120 3.14 3.42 -1.47
C LEU A 120 1.92 3.00 -0.66
N ALA A 121 1.90 1.78 -0.11
CA ALA A 121 0.82 1.31 0.74
C ALA A 121 0.64 2.22 1.99
N LYS A 122 1.73 2.67 2.60
CA LYS A 122 1.69 3.65 3.70
C LYS A 122 1.11 5.00 3.26
N MET A 123 1.44 5.48 2.08
CA MET A 123 0.85 6.71 1.53
C MET A 123 -0.64 6.55 1.27
N LEU A 124 -1.08 5.39 0.76
CA LEU A 124 -2.49 5.08 0.51
C LEU A 124 -3.31 4.85 1.79
N ALA A 125 -2.66 4.62 2.93
CA ALA A 125 -3.34 4.48 4.22
C ALA A 125 -3.78 5.83 4.82
N VAL A 126 -3.26 6.95 4.31
CA VAL A 126 -3.57 8.30 4.81
C VAL A 126 -4.34 9.05 3.73
N HIS A 127 -5.62 9.34 3.99
CA HIS A 127 -6.46 10.16 3.13
C HIS A 127 -6.96 11.37 3.91
N PHE A 128 -6.75 12.58 3.37
CA PHE A 128 -7.40 13.79 3.84
C PHE A 128 -8.67 14.02 3.03
N ASP A 129 -9.85 13.93 3.66
CA ASP A 129 -11.14 14.13 2.97
C ASP A 129 -11.28 15.56 2.41
N LYS A 130 -10.63 16.53 3.08
CA LYS A 130 -10.53 17.92 2.64
C LYS A 130 -9.12 18.43 2.97
N PRO A 131 -8.26 18.74 1.98
CA PRO A 131 -7.04 19.48 2.27
C PRO A 131 -7.44 20.82 2.89
N GLY A 132 -6.89 21.16 4.06
CA GLY A 132 -7.11 22.47 4.66
C GLY A 132 -6.51 23.55 3.76
N GLY A 133 -7.34 24.48 3.28
CA GLY A 133 -6.87 25.72 2.66
C GLY A 133 -6.45 26.75 3.71
N PRO A 134 -5.89 27.90 3.31
CA PRO A 134 -5.50 28.98 4.22
C PRO A 134 -6.66 29.45 5.12
N GLU A 135 -7.90 29.25 4.71
CA GLU A 135 -9.11 29.51 5.50
C GLU A 135 -9.26 28.63 6.76
N ASN A 136 -8.51 27.53 6.85
CA ASN A 136 -8.53 26.58 7.98
C ASN A 136 -7.17 26.49 8.71
N LEU A 137 -6.21 27.36 8.39
CA LEU A 137 -4.93 27.47 9.10
C LEU A 137 -5.04 28.55 10.18
N TYR A 138 -5.32 28.13 11.41
CA TYR A 138 -5.21 28.97 12.60
C TYR A 138 -4.17 28.38 13.56
N ILE A 139 -3.45 29.25 14.26
CA ILE A 139 -2.55 28.84 15.33
C ILE A 139 -3.38 28.77 16.60
N GLU A 140 -3.66 27.56 17.07
CA GLU A 140 -4.23 27.30 18.38
C GLU A 140 -3.29 26.36 19.15
N GLU A 141 -3.07 26.65 20.43
CA GLU A 141 -2.51 25.65 21.34
C GLU A 141 -3.58 24.59 21.61
N VAL A 142 -3.47 23.46 20.91
CA VAL A 142 -4.39 22.34 21.08
C VAL A 142 -3.80 21.37 22.09
N ASP A 143 -4.56 21.08 23.14
CA ASP A 143 -4.21 20.02 24.08
C ASP A 143 -4.02 18.69 23.33
N LYS A 144 -2.97 17.96 23.71
CA LYS A 144 -2.62 16.68 23.08
C LYS A 144 -3.80 15.71 23.23
N SER A 145 -4.54 15.45 22.15
CA SER A 145 -5.72 14.61 22.22
C SER A 145 -5.34 13.15 22.49
N SER A 146 -6.20 12.42 23.21
CA SER A 146 -6.12 10.96 23.32
C SER A 146 -6.96 10.36 22.18
N PRO A 147 -6.39 9.43 21.39
CA PRO A 147 -7.16 8.81 20.32
C PRO A 147 -8.25 7.92 20.92
N GLY A 148 -9.43 7.95 20.31
CA GLY A 148 -10.52 7.02 20.62
C GLY A 148 -10.18 5.58 20.18
N GLU A 149 -11.03 4.63 20.56
CA GLU A 149 -10.83 3.21 20.24
C GLU A 149 -10.69 2.99 18.72
N GLY A 150 -9.57 2.41 18.29
CA GLY A 150 -9.25 2.19 16.87
C GLY A 150 -8.69 3.39 16.10
N LYS A 151 -8.50 4.54 16.74
CA LYS A 151 -7.81 5.70 16.14
C LYS A 151 -6.34 5.77 16.61
N GLY A 152 -5.49 6.41 15.82
CA GLY A 152 -4.08 6.66 16.16
C GLY A 152 -3.75 8.15 16.04
N LEU A 153 -2.78 8.62 16.82
CA LEU A 153 -2.25 9.98 16.69
C LEU A 153 -1.21 10.01 15.57
N LEU A 154 -1.45 10.83 14.56
CA LEU A 154 -0.43 11.17 13.57
C LEU A 154 0.29 12.43 14.03
N LYS A 155 1.61 12.34 14.27
CA LYS A 155 2.44 13.52 14.48
C LYS A 155 2.78 14.12 13.11
N VAL A 156 2.15 15.24 12.77
CA VAL A 156 2.45 15.96 11.53
C VAL A 156 3.52 17.00 11.85
N VAL A 157 4.70 16.84 11.25
CA VAL A 157 5.77 17.85 11.30
C VAL A 157 5.71 18.59 9.98
N ALA A 158 5.25 19.84 10.01
CA ALA A 158 5.29 20.73 8.87
C ALA A 158 6.49 21.67 9.03
N SER A 159 7.39 21.69 8.04
CA SER A 159 8.44 22.70 7.96
C SER A 159 8.05 23.69 6.85
N ALA A 160 7.71 24.91 7.23
CA ALA A 160 7.61 25.99 6.26
C ALA A 160 9.02 26.39 5.82
N LEU A 161 9.27 26.43 4.51
CA LEU A 161 10.56 26.77 3.93
C LEU A 161 10.80 28.29 3.93
N ASN A 162 10.44 29.00 5.01
CA ASN A 162 10.83 30.38 5.20
C ASN A 162 11.35 30.52 6.63
N GLN A 163 12.46 31.24 6.77
CA GLN A 163 13.23 31.45 7.99
C GLN A 163 12.34 31.59 9.25
N ALA A 164 12.65 30.75 10.25
CA ALA A 164 12.06 30.66 11.59
C ALA A 164 10.69 29.95 11.69
N ASP A 165 10.77 28.69 12.17
CA ASP A 165 9.97 28.08 13.24
C ASP A 165 9.49 26.65 12.93
N LEU A 166 9.88 25.72 13.82
CA LEU A 166 9.43 24.32 13.83
C LEU A 166 8.04 24.26 14.45
N LEU A 167 6.99 24.18 13.64
CA LEU A 167 5.62 23.94 14.14
C LEU A 167 5.34 22.44 14.19
N GLN A 168 5.09 21.91 15.40
CA GLN A 168 4.52 20.58 15.59
C GLN A 168 2.99 20.72 15.64
N VAL A 169 2.30 20.15 14.65
CA VAL A 169 0.83 20.14 14.63
C VAL A 169 0.36 18.72 14.93
N TRP A 170 -0.43 18.58 15.98
CA TRP A 170 -1.14 17.35 16.30
C TRP A 170 -2.50 17.40 15.62
N VAL A 171 -2.77 16.46 14.71
CA VAL A 171 -4.09 16.34 14.10
C VAL A 171 -4.86 15.27 14.88
N SER A 172 -5.99 15.65 15.47
CA SER A 172 -6.94 14.72 16.07
C SER A 172 -7.94 14.27 15.00
N MET A 173 -8.10 12.96 14.82
CA MET A 173 -9.14 12.36 13.96
C MET A 173 -10.41 12.02 14.73
#